data_AF-A0A6B2R184-F1
#
_entry.id   AF-A0A6B2R184-F1
#
_cell.length_a   1.000
_cell.length_b   1.000
_cell.length_c   1.000
_cell.angle_alpha   90.00
_cell.angle_beta   90.00
_cell.angle_gamma   90.00
#
_symmetry.space_group_name_H-M   'P 1'
#
loop_
_entity.id
_entity.type
_entity.pdbx_description
1 polymer ?
#
loop_
_entity_poly.entity_id
_entity_poly.type
_entity_poly.pdbx_seq_one_letter_code
_entity_poly.pdbx_strand_id
1 'polypeptide(L)'
;MIQKYIAMTALAFLPAMHAGAQTLPLADVSTEKFVALCQDPADELAQTFCFGYGEGVYQGHVVTRDPKTPQTICIPKEGIGVTRSEVLAEFIRWTRANPQYDKDYAASTVLKFLPVRFPCKG
;
A
#
# COMPACT_ATOMS: atom_id res chain seq x y z
N MET A 1 -22.97 70.00 12.66
CA MET A 1 -23.80 69.31 11.67
C MET A 1 -23.07 68.05 11.23
N ILE A 2 -23.78 66.91 11.20
CA ILE A 2 -23.39 65.60 10.64
C ILE A 2 -22.34 64.88 11.51
N GLN A 3 -22.59 63.95 12.44
CA GLN A 3 -23.65 62.95 12.68
C GLN A 3 -24.08 62.16 11.44
N LYS A 4 -23.70 60.88 11.45
CA LYS A 4 -24.04 59.76 10.54
C LYS A 4 -22.90 59.44 9.56
N TYR A 5 -22.85 58.16 9.19
CA TYR A 5 -21.80 57.43 8.47
C TYR A 5 -20.65 57.03 9.43
N ILE A 6 -20.37 55.76 9.73
CA ILE A 6 -20.49 54.56 8.91
C ILE A 6 -20.92 53.38 9.80
N ALA A 7 -21.97 52.71 9.36
CA ALA A 7 -22.47 51.47 9.92
C ALA A 7 -21.51 50.31 9.62
N MET A 8 -21.42 49.40 10.60
CA MET A 8 -21.20 47.95 10.48
C MET A 8 -20.55 47.43 9.18
N THR A 9 -19.33 46.94 9.31
CA THR A 9 -18.90 45.70 8.64
C THR A 9 -17.91 44.97 9.54
N ALA A 10 -18.43 44.22 10.52
CA ALA A 10 -17.69 43.10 11.09
C ALA A 10 -17.71 41.99 10.03
N LEU A 11 -16.71 41.97 9.15
CA LEU A 11 -16.51 40.89 8.21
C LEU A 11 -16.07 39.67 9.03
N ALA A 12 -17.04 38.83 9.39
CA ALA A 12 -16.77 37.55 10.03
C ALA A 12 -15.90 36.70 9.08
N PHE A 13 -14.63 36.58 9.40
CA PHE A 13 -13.77 35.52 8.85
C PHE A 13 -14.28 34.19 9.41
N LEU A 14 -15.29 33.62 8.77
CA LEU A 14 -15.62 32.21 8.93
C LEU A 14 -14.52 31.42 8.21
N PRO A 15 -13.69 30.62 8.91
CA PRO A 15 -12.86 29.66 8.22
C PRO A 15 -13.82 28.71 7.51
N ALA A 16 -13.74 28.66 6.18
CA ALA A 16 -14.39 27.61 5.42
C ALA A 16 -13.69 26.29 5.79
N MET A 17 -14.16 25.66 6.85
CA MET A 17 -13.85 24.27 7.19
C MET A 17 -14.43 23.42 6.06
N HIS A 18 -13.68 23.31 4.96
CA HIS A 18 -13.89 22.24 4.01
C HIS A 18 -13.46 20.97 4.73
N ALA A 19 -14.40 20.37 5.45
CA ALA A 19 -14.34 18.95 5.74
C ALA A 19 -14.43 18.25 4.38
N GLY A 20 -13.28 18.13 3.71
CA GLY A 20 -13.12 17.15 2.65
C GLY A 20 -13.31 15.80 3.32
N ALA A 21 -14.56 15.33 3.37
CA ALA A 21 -14.83 13.93 3.50
C ALA A 21 -14.17 13.30 2.27
N GLN A 22 -12.90 12.94 2.41
CA GLN A 22 -12.24 12.07 1.47
C GLN A 22 -13.06 10.80 1.54
N THR A 23 -13.93 10.61 0.55
CA THR A 23 -14.38 9.25 0.23
C THR A 23 -13.09 8.48 0.12
N LEU A 24 -12.89 7.50 1.02
CA LEU A 24 -11.69 6.67 0.96
C LEU A 24 -11.67 6.16 -0.48
N PRO A 25 -10.67 6.55 -1.29
CA PRO A 25 -10.61 6.04 -2.64
C PRO A 25 -10.64 4.52 -2.49
N LEU A 26 -11.53 3.85 -3.22
CA LEU A 26 -11.42 2.42 -3.40
C LEU A 26 -9.94 2.16 -3.67
N ALA A 27 -9.31 1.32 -2.85
CA ALA A 27 -7.89 1.03 -2.94
C ALA A 27 -7.64 0.33 -4.29
N ASP A 28 -7.59 1.10 -5.37
CA ASP A 28 -7.46 0.69 -6.77
C ASP A 28 -5.97 0.59 -7.13
N VAL A 29 -5.23 -0.07 -6.25
CA VAL A 29 -3.85 -0.44 -6.51
C VAL A 29 -3.88 -1.80 -7.19
N SER A 30 -4.03 -1.79 -8.51
CA SER A 30 -3.85 -3.00 -9.31
C SER A 30 -2.40 -3.45 -9.29
N THR A 31 -2.17 -4.74 -9.50
CA THR A 31 -0.82 -5.32 -9.61
C THR A 31 0.05 -4.57 -10.61
N GLU A 32 -0.48 -4.27 -11.81
CA GLU A 32 0.27 -3.55 -12.86
C GLU A 32 0.71 -2.15 -12.41
N LYS A 33 -0.17 -1.40 -11.72
CA LYS A 33 0.13 -0.05 -11.22
C LYS A 33 1.17 -0.10 -10.10
N PHE A 34 1.04 -1.10 -9.22
CA PHE A 34 2.01 -1.33 -8.16
C PHE A 34 3.39 -1.66 -8.73
N VAL A 35 3.48 -2.59 -9.69
CA VAL A 35 4.76 -2.90 -10.36
C VAL A 35 5.34 -1.70 -11.09
N ALA A 36 4.51 -0.92 -11.79
CA ALA A 36 4.95 0.28 -12.48
C ALA A 36 5.55 1.33 -11.54
N LEU A 37 4.99 1.47 -10.33
CA LEU A 37 5.51 2.33 -9.27
C LEU A 37 6.82 1.78 -8.69
N CYS A 38 6.88 0.48 -8.39
CA CYS A 38 7.97 -0.13 -7.63
C CYS A 38 9.21 -0.53 -8.46
N GLN A 39 9.16 -0.38 -9.80
CA GLN A 39 10.21 -0.92 -10.69
C GLN A 39 11.51 -0.14 -10.72
N ASP A 40 11.50 1.14 -10.36
CA ASP A 40 12.72 1.95 -10.34
C ASP A 40 13.38 1.83 -8.95
N PRO A 41 14.56 1.17 -8.84
CA PRO A 41 15.28 1.08 -7.57
C PRO A 41 15.89 2.42 -7.14
N ALA A 42 16.00 3.42 -8.03
CA ALA A 42 16.50 4.74 -7.70
C ALA A 42 15.44 5.67 -7.09
N ASP A 43 14.15 5.33 -7.22
CA ASP A 43 13.06 6.07 -6.57
C ASP A 43 12.88 5.59 -5.13
N GLU A 44 13.65 6.17 -4.20
CA GLU A 44 13.65 5.79 -2.78
C GLU A 44 12.26 5.93 -2.13
N LEU A 45 11.46 6.90 -2.56
CA LEU A 45 10.12 7.13 -2.02
C LEU A 45 9.17 6.03 -2.46
N ALA A 46 9.18 5.69 -3.76
CA ALA A 46 8.40 4.58 -4.28
C ALA A 46 8.84 3.26 -3.64
N GLN A 47 10.15 2.99 -3.55
CA GLN A 47 10.68 1.81 -2.87
C GLN A 47 10.17 1.70 -1.42
N THR A 48 10.24 2.79 -0.66
CA THR A 48 9.76 2.83 0.74
C THR A 48 8.27 2.53 0.83
N PHE A 49 7.45 3.11 -0.05
CA PHE A 49 6.03 2.79 -0.14
C PHE A 49 5.82 1.30 -0.44
N CYS A 50 6.53 0.74 -1.41
CA CYS A 50 6.39 -0.66 -1.82
C CYS A 50 6.78 -1.64 -0.72
N PHE A 51 7.84 -1.33 0.05
CA PHE A 51 8.22 -2.12 1.23
C PHE A 51 7.13 -2.10 2.29
N GLY A 52 6.65 -0.91 2.67
CA GLY A 52 5.60 -0.77 3.67
C GLY A 52 4.27 -1.41 3.24
N TYR A 53 3.93 -1.30 1.96
CA TYR A 53 2.74 -1.94 1.39
C TYR A 53 2.83 -3.47 1.50
N GLY A 54 3.95 -4.06 1.06
CA GLY A 54 4.16 -5.52 1.14
C GLY A 54 4.14 -6.03 2.58
N GLU A 55 4.79 -5.31 3.50
CA GLU A 55 4.77 -5.63 4.92
C GLU A 55 3.36 -5.55 5.51
N GLY A 56 2.62 -4.48 5.21
CA GLY A 56 1.23 -4.31 5.66
C GLY A 56 0.31 -5.42 5.15
N VAL A 57 0.47 -5.84 3.89
CA VAL A 57 -0.29 -6.97 3.32
C VAL A 57 0.02 -8.28 4.05
N TYR A 58 1.30 -8.56 4.32
CA TYR A 58 1.68 -9.77 5.06
C TYR A 58 1.16 -9.75 6.50
N GLN A 59 1.35 -8.65 7.24
CA GLN A 59 0.85 -8.52 8.60
C GLN A 59 -0.69 -8.63 8.64
N GLY A 60 -1.38 -8.01 7.69
CA GLY A 60 -2.82 -8.14 7.50
C GLY A 60 -3.24 -9.61 7.35
N HIS A 61 -2.59 -10.35 6.45
CA HIS A 61 -2.82 -11.79 6.31
C HIS A 61 -2.60 -12.57 7.61
N VAL A 62 -1.52 -12.28 8.34
CA VAL A 62 -1.21 -12.97 9.61
C VAL A 62 -2.31 -12.77 10.65
N VAL A 63 -2.87 -11.56 10.77
CA VAL A 63 -3.89 -11.26 11.79
C VAL A 63 -5.31 -11.66 11.37
N THR A 64 -5.58 -11.82 10.08
CA THR A 64 -6.92 -12.19 9.59
C THR A 64 -7.05 -13.67 9.18
N ARG A 65 -5.95 -14.42 9.10
CA ARG A 65 -5.93 -15.84 8.75
C ARG A 65 -6.80 -16.66 9.72
N ASP A 66 -7.56 -17.63 9.19
CA ASP A 66 -8.19 -18.67 10.01
C ASP A 66 -7.10 -19.56 10.66
N PRO A 67 -7.02 -19.63 12.00
CA PRO A 67 -6.04 -20.47 12.70
C PRO A 67 -6.13 -21.96 12.37
N LYS A 68 -7.26 -22.43 11.82
CA LYS A 68 -7.45 -23.83 11.41
C LYS A 68 -6.90 -24.13 10.01
N THR A 69 -6.63 -23.11 9.20
CA THR A 69 -6.04 -23.29 7.87
C THR A 69 -4.53 -23.45 7.99
N PRO A 70 -3.91 -24.47 7.36
CA PRO A 70 -2.46 -24.62 7.35
C PRO A 70 -1.75 -23.37 6.84
N GLN A 71 -0.63 -22.99 7.47
CA GLN A 71 0.19 -21.90 6.99
C GLN A 71 0.85 -22.29 5.66
N THR A 72 0.80 -21.38 4.68
CA THR A 72 1.47 -21.54 3.38
C THR A 72 2.67 -20.61 3.23
N ILE A 73 2.73 -19.55 4.05
CA ILE A 73 3.81 -18.56 4.06
C ILE A 73 4.62 -18.73 5.35
N CYS A 74 5.90 -19.06 5.20
CA CYS A 74 6.83 -19.29 6.29
C CYS A 74 8.07 -18.41 6.16
N ILE A 75 7.98 -17.16 6.65
CA ILE A 75 9.10 -16.23 6.72
C ILE A 75 9.98 -16.57 7.95
N PRO A 76 11.28 -16.87 7.78
CA PRO A 76 12.20 -17.15 8.89
C PRO A 76 12.30 -15.99 9.89
N LYS A 77 12.36 -16.32 11.19
CA LYS A 77 12.43 -15.31 12.27
C LYS A 77 13.84 -14.71 12.41
N GLU A 78 14.84 -15.50 12.06
CA GLU A 78 16.27 -15.18 12.03
C GLU A 78 16.64 -14.26 10.85
N GLY A 79 15.68 -13.92 9.99
CA GLY A 79 15.88 -13.13 8.78
C GLY A 79 15.90 -13.97 7.50
N ILE A 80 15.60 -13.34 6.37
CA ILE A 80 15.43 -14.00 5.07
C ILE A 80 16.73 -14.17 4.26
N GLY A 81 17.88 -13.72 4.80
CA GLY A 81 19.19 -13.77 4.13
C GLY A 81 19.34 -12.87 2.91
N VAL A 82 18.33 -12.04 2.60
CA VAL A 82 18.30 -11.07 1.50
C VAL A 82 17.70 -9.75 1.98
N THR A 83 17.93 -8.69 1.22
CA THR A 83 17.37 -7.36 1.46
C THR A 83 15.91 -7.27 1.00
N ARG A 84 15.18 -6.29 1.56
CA ARG A 84 13.81 -5.95 1.10
C ARG A 84 13.76 -5.55 -0.38
N SER A 85 14.81 -4.89 -0.89
CA SER A 85 14.94 -4.51 -2.30
C SER A 85 15.06 -5.74 -3.20
N GLU A 86 15.82 -6.76 -2.77
CA GLU A 86 15.92 -8.03 -3.51
C GLU A 86 14.57 -8.75 -3.58
N VAL A 87 13.83 -8.82 -2.47
CA VAL A 87 12.48 -9.41 -2.45
C VAL A 87 11.52 -8.65 -3.36
N LEU A 88 11.55 -7.31 -3.36
CA LEU A 88 10.71 -6.51 -4.24
C LEU A 88 11.07 -6.74 -5.72
N ALA A 89 12.37 -6.81 -6.04
CA ALA A 89 12.83 -7.12 -7.39
C ALA A 89 12.40 -8.54 -7.84
N GLU A 90 12.43 -9.53 -6.94
CA GLU A 90 11.90 -10.88 -7.18
C GLU A 90 10.40 -10.87 -7.44
N PHE A 91 9.63 -10.15 -6.63
CA PHE A 91 8.18 -9.99 -6.80
C PHE A 91 7.86 -9.38 -8.18
N ILE A 92 8.57 -8.33 -8.58
CA ILE A 92 8.38 -7.69 -9.89
C ILE A 92 8.70 -8.66 -11.03
N ARG A 93 9.80 -9.41 -10.94
CA ARG A 93 10.14 -10.43 -11.94
C ARG A 93 9.10 -11.54 -12.02
N TRP A 94 8.66 -12.04 -10.87
CA TRP A 94 7.62 -13.08 -10.78
C TRP A 94 6.30 -12.59 -11.38
N THR A 95 5.91 -11.36 -11.10
CA THR A 95 4.67 -10.77 -11.61
C THR A 95 4.70 -10.62 -13.14
N ARG A 96 5.84 -10.19 -13.72
CA ARG A 96 6.01 -10.13 -15.18
C ARG A 96 5.90 -11.50 -15.86
N ALA A 97 6.26 -12.57 -15.16
CA ALA A 97 6.08 -13.95 -15.62
C ALA A 97 4.65 -14.49 -15.38
N ASN A 98 3.80 -13.74 -14.66
CA ASN A 98 2.42 -14.10 -14.32
C ASN A 98 1.44 -12.95 -14.65
N PRO A 99 1.35 -12.51 -15.93
CA PRO A 99 0.55 -11.34 -16.32
C PRO A 99 -0.96 -11.53 -16.11
N GLN A 100 -1.43 -12.76 -15.87
CA GLN A 100 -2.82 -13.02 -15.52
C GLN A 100 -3.28 -12.31 -14.23
N TYR A 101 -2.35 -11.84 -13.38
CA TYR A 101 -2.65 -11.12 -12.14
C TYR A 101 -2.58 -9.59 -12.27
N ASP A 102 -2.29 -9.04 -13.45
CA ASP A 102 -2.07 -7.60 -13.64
C ASP A 102 -3.25 -6.74 -13.20
N LYS A 103 -4.47 -7.26 -13.37
CA LYS A 103 -5.72 -6.60 -12.99
C LYS A 103 -6.23 -6.94 -11.59
N ASP A 104 -5.58 -7.88 -10.89
CA ASP A 104 -5.90 -8.17 -9.50
C ASP A 104 -5.47 -7.00 -8.59
N TYR A 105 -6.05 -6.93 -7.39
CA TYR A 105 -5.50 -6.10 -6.31
C TYR A 105 -4.05 -6.52 -6.03
N ALA A 106 -3.14 -5.55 -5.94
CA ALA A 106 -1.73 -5.83 -5.66
C ALA A 106 -1.54 -6.64 -4.36
N ALA A 107 -2.35 -6.36 -3.33
CA ALA A 107 -2.36 -7.14 -2.08
C ALA A 107 -2.65 -8.63 -2.31
N SER A 108 -3.62 -8.97 -3.17
CA SER A 108 -3.92 -10.37 -3.54
C SER A 108 -2.69 -11.02 -4.18
N THR A 109 -2.06 -10.33 -5.11
CA THR A 109 -0.88 -10.83 -5.83
C THR A 109 0.35 -11.00 -4.94
N VAL A 110 0.57 -10.08 -3.99
CA VAL A 110 1.60 -10.24 -2.95
C VAL A 110 1.37 -11.54 -2.17
N LEU A 111 0.13 -11.82 -1.76
CA LEU A 111 -0.18 -13.07 -1.04
C LEU A 111 -0.09 -14.33 -1.92
N LYS A 112 -0.14 -14.20 -3.25
CA LYS A 112 0.16 -15.31 -4.19
C LYS A 112 1.67 -15.53 -4.36
N PHE A 113 2.47 -14.46 -4.32
CA PHE A 113 3.93 -14.54 -4.45
C PHE A 113 4.62 -15.08 -3.19
N LEU A 114 4.21 -14.64 -2.00
CA LEU A 114 4.86 -15.00 -0.74
C LEU A 114 4.99 -16.52 -0.49
N PRO A 115 3.99 -17.39 -0.75
CA PRO A 115 4.15 -18.84 -0.57
C PRO A 115 5.06 -19.49 -1.63
N VAL A 116 5.24 -18.86 -2.80
CA VAL A 116 6.21 -19.30 -3.81
C VAL A 116 7.64 -19.01 -3.31
N ARG A 117 7.84 -17.83 -2.72
CA ARG A 117 9.17 -17.39 -2.24
C ARG A 117 9.55 -17.95 -0.86
N PHE A 118 8.56 -18.13 0.01
CA PHE A 118 8.71 -18.57 1.39
C PHE A 118 7.79 -19.74 1.69
N PRO A 119 7.95 -20.89 1.00
CA PRO A 119 7.12 -22.05 1.25
C PRO A 119 7.35 -22.60 2.65
N CYS A 120 6.28 -23.02 3.31
CA CYS A 120 6.39 -23.82 4.53
C CYS A 120 6.93 -25.22 4.19
N LYS A 121 7.91 -25.70 4.95
CA LYS A 121 8.36 -27.10 4.85
C LYS A 121 7.23 -28.00 5.35
N GLY A 122 6.89 -29.03 4.58
CA GLY A 122 5.94 -30.08 4.97
C GLY A 122 6.51 -31.02 6.03
#